data_AF-A0A5K1AB40-F1
#
_entry.id   AF-A0A5K1AB40-F1
#
_cell.length_a   1.000
_cell.length_b   1.000
_cell.length_c   1.000
_cell.angle_alpha   90.00
_cell.angle_beta   90.00
_cell.angle_gamma   90.00
#
_symmetry.space_group_name_H-M   'P 1'
#
loop_
_entity.id
_entity.type
_entity.pdbx_description
1 polymer ?
#
loop_
_entity_poly.entity_id
_entity_poly.type
_entity_poly.pdbx_seq_one_letter_code
_entity_poly.pdbx_strand_id
1 'polypeptide(L)'
;ARPLFKDRRKFTQMADPLLEGLFPVRGLYQALAVAAMCVQEQATMRPQVSDLVTALTYLASQKYDPDTHPIHSFRFAPGTPPHSRRDTNKNQNDPSEVDQSARSKN
;
A
#
# COMPACT_ATOMS: atom_id res chain seq x y z
N ALA A 1 3.02 -14.40 10.71
CA ALA A 1 3.27 -13.13 9.98
C ALA A 1 2.07 -12.60 9.18
N ARG A 2 1.32 -13.43 8.45
CA ARG A 2 0.15 -13.01 7.63
C ARG A 2 -0.94 -12.14 8.29
N PRO A 3 -1.21 -12.21 9.60
CA PRO A 3 -2.22 -11.34 10.21
C PRO A 3 -1.92 -9.85 10.05
N LEU A 4 -0.64 -9.47 9.93
CA LEU A 4 -0.21 -8.07 9.96
C LEU A 4 -0.27 -7.37 8.59
N PHE A 5 -0.24 -8.12 7.49
CA PHE A 5 -0.31 -7.55 6.13
C PHE A 5 -1.72 -7.14 5.69
N LYS A 6 -2.75 -7.36 6.53
CA LYS A 6 -4.15 -7.09 6.18
C LYS A 6 -4.55 -5.62 6.33
N ASP A 7 -3.92 -4.89 7.25
CA ASP A 7 -4.36 -3.55 7.63
C ASP A 7 -3.27 -2.52 7.33
N ARG A 8 -3.33 -1.95 6.13
CA ARG A 8 -2.33 -0.97 5.63
C ARG A 8 -2.16 0.22 6.57
N ARG A 9 -3.19 0.57 7.34
CA ARG A 9 -3.17 1.68 8.31
C ARG A 9 -2.26 1.39 9.50
N LYS A 10 -1.93 0.13 9.77
CA LYS A 10 -1.09 -0.31 10.89
C LYS A 10 0.34 -0.66 10.47
N PHE A 11 0.69 -0.50 9.20
CA PHE A 11 2.02 -0.85 8.69
C PHE A 11 3.16 -0.11 9.38
N THR A 12 2.93 1.14 9.82
CA THR A 12 3.91 1.88 10.64
C THR A 12 4.18 1.25 11.99
N GLN A 13 3.25 0.47 12.54
CA GLN A 13 3.43 -0.28 13.79
C GLN A 13 4.25 -1.56 13.60
N MET A 14 4.49 -1.96 12.35
CA MET A 14 5.38 -3.09 12.04
C MET A 14 6.84 -2.67 11.88
N ALA A 15 7.12 -1.37 11.81
CA ALA A 15 8.48 -0.87 11.84
C ALA A 15 9.12 -1.18 13.19
N ASP A 16 10.45 -1.28 13.20
CA ASP A 16 11.21 -1.47 14.43
C ASP A 16 10.91 -0.33 15.43
N PRO A 17 10.45 -0.63 16.65
CA PRO A 17 10.19 0.38 17.67
C PRO A 17 11.39 1.28 17.98
N LEU A 18 12.63 0.77 17.83
CA LEU A 18 13.87 1.52 18.07
C LEU A 18 14.15 2.58 17.00
N LEU A 19 13.45 2.55 15.87
CA LEU A 19 13.51 3.62 14.88
C LEU A 19 12.72 4.85 15.34
N GLU A 20 11.83 4.73 16.33
CA GLU A 20 11.06 5.85 16.90
C GLU A 20 10.30 6.71 15.87
N GLY A 21 9.94 6.12 14.72
CA GLY A 21 9.29 6.85 13.62
C GLY A 21 10.25 7.53 12.64
N LEU A 22 11.56 7.42 12.86
CA LEU A 22 12.63 7.94 11.99
C LEU A 22 12.90 6.97 10.82
N PHE A 23 11.93 6.87 9.93
CA PHE A 23 12.07 6.09 8.70
C PHE A 23 11.22 6.68 7.57
N PRO A 24 11.60 6.45 6.31
CA PRO A 24 10.80 6.88 5.18
C PRO A 24 9.54 6.02 5.09
N VAL A 25 8.36 6.59 5.37
CA VAL A 25 7.07 5.88 5.32
C VAL A 25 6.84 5.22 3.96
N ARG A 26 7.26 5.88 2.87
CA ARG A 26 7.18 5.31 1.51
C ARG A 26 8.07 4.08 1.36
N GLY A 27 9.31 4.15 1.84
CA GLY A 27 10.25 3.03 1.82
C GLY A 27 9.74 1.84 2.63
N LEU A 28 9.14 2.10 3.81
CA LEU A 28 8.49 1.07 4.63
C LEU A 28 7.38 0.34 3.85
N TYR A 29 6.50 1.07 3.17
CA TYR A 29 5.42 0.44 2.40
C TYR A 29 5.94 -0.39 1.23
N GLN A 30 7.00 0.05 0.56
CA GLN A 30 7.62 -0.72 -0.50
C GLN A 30 8.27 -2.00 0.05
N ALA A 31 9.02 -1.91 1.15
CA ALA A 31 9.62 -3.06 1.81
C ALA A 31 8.56 -4.08 2.25
N LEU A 32 7.43 -3.61 2.79
CA LEU A 32 6.29 -4.46 3.16
C LEU A 32 5.62 -5.09 1.95
N ALA A 33 5.52 -4.39 0.82
CA ALA A 33 5.00 -4.99 -0.42
C ALA A 33 5.89 -6.14 -0.90
N VAL A 34 7.22 -5.95 -0.89
CA VAL A 34 8.20 -6.99 -1.21
C VAL A 34 8.06 -8.18 -0.24
N ALA A 35 8.05 -7.92 1.06
CA ALA A 35 7.87 -8.95 2.07
C ALA A 35 6.54 -9.71 1.91
N ALA A 36 5.46 -9.01 1.55
CA ALA A 36 4.16 -9.62 1.30
C ALA A 36 4.20 -10.60 0.12
N MET A 37 4.89 -10.26 -0.98
CA MET A 37 5.07 -11.18 -2.12
C MET A 37 5.85 -12.44 -1.71
N CYS A 38 6.87 -12.30 -0.85
CA CYS A 38 7.69 -13.43 -0.40
C CYS A 38 6.92 -14.45 0.46
N VAL A 39 5.99 -14.00 1.29
CA VAL A 39 5.28 -14.87 2.27
C VAL A 39 3.98 -15.47 1.73
N GLN A 40 3.71 -15.34 0.42
CA GLN A 40 2.50 -15.87 -0.19
C GLN A 40 2.44 -17.39 -0.22
N GLU A 41 1.22 -17.92 -0.15
CA GLU A 41 0.97 -19.37 -0.11
C GLU A 41 1.39 -19.99 -1.43
N GLN A 42 0.97 -19.36 -2.52
CA GLN A 42 1.28 -19.80 -3.87
C GLN A 42 2.73 -19.50 -4.19
N ALA A 43 3.51 -20.55 -4.45
CA ALA A 43 4.93 -20.44 -4.78
C ALA A 43 5.17 -19.61 -6.05
N THR A 44 4.24 -19.66 -7.01
CA THR A 44 4.31 -18.89 -8.27
C THR A 44 4.20 -17.38 -8.08
N MET A 45 3.67 -16.93 -6.94
CA MET A 45 3.56 -15.50 -6.59
C MET A 45 4.78 -14.99 -5.85
N ARG A 46 5.71 -15.89 -5.46
CA ARG A 46 6.95 -15.51 -4.80
C ARG A 46 7.96 -15.09 -5.87
N PRO A 47 8.58 -13.92 -5.74
CA PRO A 47 9.56 -13.43 -6.71
C PRO A 47 10.84 -14.27 -6.69
N GLN A 48 11.59 -14.27 -7.80
CA GLN A 48 12.91 -14.89 -7.84
C GLN A 48 13.87 -14.12 -6.91
N VAL A 49 14.87 -14.82 -6.38
CA VAL A 49 15.85 -14.21 -5.45
C VAL A 49 16.63 -13.07 -6.11
N SER A 50 16.95 -13.18 -7.41
CA SER A 50 17.58 -12.10 -8.19
C SER A 50 16.76 -10.81 -8.18
N ASP A 51 15.45 -10.93 -8.33
CA ASP A 51 14.52 -9.80 -8.38
C ASP A 51 14.40 -9.17 -6.99
N LEU A 52 14.41 -10.00 -5.94
CA LEU A 52 14.43 -9.54 -4.56
C LEU A 52 15.68 -8.75 -4.23
N VAL A 53 16.86 -9.26 -4.62
CA VAL A 53 18.12 -8.53 -4.39
C VAL A 53 18.08 -7.19 -5.11
N THR A 54 17.59 -7.15 -6.34
CA THR A 54 17.48 -5.91 -7.11
C THR A 54 16.54 -4.91 -6.44
N ALA A 55 15.34 -5.35 -6.03
CA ALA A 55 14.37 -4.50 -5.36
C ALA A 55 14.89 -4.00 -4.01
N LEU A 56 15.52 -4.86 -3.20
CA LEU A 56 16.07 -4.48 -1.90
C LEU A 56 17.28 -3.55 -2.05
N THR A 57 18.12 -3.76 -3.06
CA THR A 57 19.24 -2.86 -3.38
C THR A 57 18.73 -1.47 -3.74
N TYR A 58 17.67 -1.40 -4.56
CA TYR A 58 17.02 -0.13 -4.87
C TYR A 58 16.48 0.56 -3.62
N LEU A 59 15.80 -0.17 -2.71
CA LEU A 59 15.28 0.40 -1.46
C LEU A 59 16.41 0.90 -0.54
N ALA A 60 17.50 0.15 -0.42
CA ALA A 60 18.65 0.52 0.38
C ALA A 60 19.43 1.72 -0.18
N SER A 61 19.35 1.97 -1.49
CA SER A 61 19.98 3.14 -2.12
C SER A 61 19.28 4.46 -1.80
N GLN A 62 18.03 4.40 -1.34
CA GLN A 62 17.25 5.59 -0.96
C GLN A 62 17.67 6.08 0.42
N LYS A 63 18.27 7.28 0.48
CA LYS A 63 18.64 7.90 1.75
C LYS A 63 17.41 8.47 2.45
N TYR A 64 17.30 8.21 3.74
CA TYR A 64 16.31 8.87 4.58
C TYR A 64 16.83 10.25 4.98
N ASP A 65 16.09 11.28 4.57
CA ASP A 65 16.29 12.66 5.02
C ASP A 65 15.02 13.11 5.74
N PRO A 66 15.06 13.31 7.07
CA PRO A 66 13.89 13.70 7.87
C PRO A 66 13.36 15.10 7.51
N ASP A 67 14.18 15.98 6.94
CA ASP A 67 13.79 17.36 6.60
C ASP A 67 13.04 17.44 5.27
N THR A 68 13.28 16.50 4.35
CA THR A 68 12.59 16.41 3.06
C THR A 68 11.20 15.77 3.15
N HIS A 69 10.94 15.05 4.25
CA HIS A 69 9.70 14.34 4.48
C HIS A 69 9.22 14.65 5.90
N PRO A 70 8.55 15.80 6.11
CA PRO A 70 7.90 16.07 7.38
C PRO A 70 6.98 14.88 7.65
N ILE A 71 7.36 14.09 8.66
CA ILE A 71 6.53 13.06 9.26
C ILE A 71 5.19 13.74 9.41
N HIS A 72 4.17 13.28 8.69
CA HIS A 72 2.87 13.91 8.72
C HIS A 72 2.48 14.02 10.19
N SER A 73 2.61 15.24 10.71
CA SER A 73 2.51 15.60 12.10
C SER A 73 1.03 15.69 12.41
N PHE A 74 0.35 14.56 12.31
CA PHE A 74 -1.06 14.42 12.64
C PHE A 74 -1.32 14.48 14.14
N ARG A 75 -0.35 14.88 14.97
CA ARG A 75 -0.50 14.79 16.43
C ARG A 75 -0.46 16.09 17.23
N PHE A 76 -0.23 17.28 16.65
CA PHE A 76 -0.16 18.50 17.48
C PHE A 76 -0.67 19.78 16.82
N ALA A 77 -1.83 19.76 16.15
CA ALA A 77 -2.56 20.99 15.84
C ALA A 77 -3.94 20.96 16.51
N PRO A 78 -4.16 21.68 17.62
CA PRO A 78 -5.50 21.92 18.13
C PRO A 78 -6.16 23.01 17.25
N GLY A 79 -7.20 22.61 16.50
CA GLY A 79 -8.20 23.55 15.98
C GLY A 79 -8.17 23.80 14.48
N THR A 80 -8.76 22.89 13.70
CA THR A 80 -9.57 23.27 12.52
C THR A 80 -10.66 22.21 12.31
N PRO A 81 -11.95 22.59 12.15
CA PRO A 81 -13.02 21.63 11.89
C PRO A 81 -12.91 21.06 10.47
N PRO A 82 -13.23 19.76 10.26
CA PRO A 82 -13.23 19.17 8.93
C PRO A 82 -14.44 19.69 8.15
N HIS A 83 -14.18 20.50 7.12
CA HIS A 83 -15.20 20.84 6.14
C HIS A 83 -15.62 19.60 5.34
N SER A 84 -16.93 19.51 5.15
CA SER A 84 -17.72 18.44 4.57
C SER A 84 -17.15 17.79 3.31
N ARG A 85 -17.37 16.47 3.24
CA ARG A 85 -17.32 15.62 2.05
C ARG A 85 -17.92 16.33 0.84
N ARG A 86 -17.19 16.35 -0.26
CA ARG A 86 -17.74 16.63 -1.60
C ARG A 86 -17.60 15.34 -2.41
N ASP A 87 -18.69 14.58 -2.47
CA ASP A 87 -18.87 13.46 -3.39
C ASP A 87 -18.81 13.97 -4.83
N THR A 88 -17.66 13.79 -5.48
CA THR A 88 -17.55 13.91 -6.94
C THR A 88 -17.91 12.58 -7.59
N ASN A 89 -19.19 12.46 -7.93
CA ASN A 89 -19.69 11.55 -8.95
C ASN A 89 -18.93 11.79 -10.26
N LYS A 90 -18.11 10.82 -10.71
CA LYS A 90 -17.60 10.78 -12.07
C LYS A 90 -17.78 9.38 -12.63
N ASN A 91 -18.91 9.24 -13.31
CA ASN A 91 -19.23 8.23 -14.30
C ASN A 91 -18.05 8.01 -15.27
N GLN A 92 -17.59 6.76 -15.40
CA GLN A 92 -16.84 6.29 -16.56
C GLN A 92 -17.40 4.93 -16.97
N ASN A 93 -18.06 4.95 -18.13
CA ASN A 93 -18.50 3.79 -18.89
C ASN A 93 -17.29 3.01 -19.40
N ASP A 94 -17.34 1.67 -19.37
CA ASP A 94 -16.74 0.83 -20.40
C ASP A 94 -17.55 -0.48 -20.52
N PRO A 95 -17.77 -1.02 -21.75
CA PRO A 95 -18.80 -2.00 -22.04
C PRO A 95 -18.24 -3.43 -22.13
N SER A 96 -18.87 -4.36 -21.42
CA SER A 96 -18.81 -5.79 -21.78
C SER A 96 -19.83 -6.56 -20.95
N GLU A 97 -21.08 -6.61 -21.42
CA GLU A 97 -22.00 -7.65 -20.99
C GLU A 97 -22.47 -8.42 -22.23
N VAL A 98 -21.98 -9.64 -22.30
CA VAL A 98 -22.31 -10.67 -23.28
C VAL A 98 -23.73 -11.14 -22.96
N ASP A 99 -24.67 -10.88 -23.87
CA ASP A 99 -26.05 -11.34 -23.77
C ASP A 99 -26.12 -12.87 -23.89
N GLN A 100 -26.44 -13.53 -22.79
CA GLN A 100 -26.93 -14.90 -22.73
C GLN A 100 -28.10 -14.95 -21.76
N SER A 101 -29.34 -15.00 -22.28
CA SER A 101 -30.27 -16.10 -21.98
C SER A 101 -31.67 -15.84 -22.56
N ALA A 102 -32.11 -16.81 -23.36
CA ALA A 102 -33.48 -17.29 -23.49
C ALA A 102 -34.57 -16.35 -24.05
N ARG A 103 -34.82 -16.49 -25.36
CA ARG A 103 -36.19 -16.49 -25.89
C ARG A 103 -36.44 -17.73 -26.73
N SER A 104 -36.79 -18.81 -26.02
CA SER A 104 -37.60 -19.88 -26.59
C SER A 104 -39.05 -19.39 -26.67
N LYS A 105 -39.79 -19.87 -27.68
CA LYS A 105 -41.14 -19.50 -28.15
C LYS A 105 -41.13 -18.46 -29.28
N ASN A 106 -40.99 -18.91 -30.53
CA ASN A 106 -42.14 -19.33 -31.33
C ASN A 106 -41.70 -20.19 -32.52
#